data_AF-J3D0G2-F1
#
_entry.id   AF-J3D0G2-F1
#
_cell.length_a   1.000
_cell.length_b   1.000
_cell.length_c   1.000
_cell.angle_alpha   90.00
_cell.angle_beta   90.00
_cell.angle_gamma   90.00
#
_symmetry.space_group_name_H-M   'P 1'
#
loop_
_entity.id
_entity.type
_entity.pdbx_description
1 polymer ?
#
loop_
_entity_poly.entity_id
_entity_poly.type
_entity_poly.pdbx_seq_one_letter_code
_entity_poly.pdbx_strand_id
1 'polypeptide(L)'
;MTLSRRRLLTGTAGLLVAGVLTQVLPGNLAFAAPPLAAAVAPSASFRAISVTLTGLEQPDTLLAQRLYSWLHEHVPQLDSQLDTLSTLLQQQPAANGSTLLTLLSSQPKALNDLYQALVSGWYLGVVGPLPRPQCIAFENIVSYQRVRDWLLPPSYAPGQPNFWTQPPARRAHV
;
A
#
# COMPACT_ATOMS: atom_id res chain seq x y z
N MET A 1 -24.41 -30.28 -51.88
CA MET A 1 -23.05 -30.05 -51.33
C MET A 1 -22.68 -31.24 -50.45
N THR A 2 -21.81 -32.13 -50.94
CA THR A 2 -21.41 -33.34 -50.23
C THR A 2 -20.25 -33.04 -49.28
N LEU A 3 -20.46 -33.20 -47.97
CA LEU A 3 -19.42 -33.07 -46.96
C LEU A 3 -18.44 -34.25 -47.08
N SER A 4 -17.21 -33.99 -47.53
CA SER A 4 -16.17 -34.99 -47.66
C SER A 4 -15.52 -35.32 -46.31
N ARG A 5 -15.36 -36.61 -45.99
CA ARG A 5 -14.72 -37.12 -44.76
C ARG A 5 -13.37 -36.48 -44.45
N ARG A 6 -12.61 -36.06 -45.48
CA ARG A 6 -11.33 -35.36 -45.31
C ARG A 6 -11.47 -33.98 -44.67
N ARG A 7 -12.55 -33.24 -44.95
CA ARG A 7 -12.78 -31.90 -44.35
C ARG A 7 -13.21 -31.98 -42.89
N LEU A 8 -13.90 -33.05 -42.49
CA LEU A 8 -14.24 -33.31 -41.08
C LEU A 8 -13.01 -33.71 -40.25
N LEU A 9 -12.09 -34.50 -40.82
CA LEU A 9 -10.84 -34.88 -40.16
C LEU A 9 -9.86 -33.70 -40.01
N THR A 10 -9.75 -32.81 -41.00
CA THR A 10 -8.92 -31.60 -40.86
C THR A 10 -9.51 -30.59 -39.89
N GLY A 11 -10.84 -30.48 -39.79
CA GLY A 11 -11.51 -29.59 -38.84
C GLY A 11 -11.40 -30.04 -37.38
N THR A 12 -11.41 -31.36 -37.14
CA THR A 12 -11.26 -31.94 -35.79
C THR A 12 -9.82 -31.92 -35.29
N ALA A 13 -8.83 -32.09 -36.16
CA ALA A 13 -7.41 -31.97 -35.79
C ALA A 13 -7.03 -30.55 -35.33
N GLY A 14 -7.61 -29.50 -35.94
CA GLY A 14 -7.35 -28.11 -35.55
C GLY A 14 -7.87 -27.74 -34.16
N LEU A 15 -9.00 -28.32 -33.74
CA LEU A 15 -9.58 -28.08 -32.41
C LEU A 15 -8.80 -28.79 -31.29
N LEU A 16 -8.17 -29.93 -31.58
CA LEU A 16 -7.33 -30.64 -30.60
C LEU A 16 -6.00 -29.92 -30.34
N VAL A 17 -5.39 -29.29 -31.34
CA VAL A 17 -4.14 -28.53 -31.15
C VAL A 17 -4.37 -27.25 -30.33
N ALA A 18 -5.50 -26.56 -30.53
CA ALA A 18 -5.86 -25.38 -29.73
C ALA A 18 -6.21 -25.73 -28.27
N GLY A 19 -6.83 -26.89 -28.03
CA GLY A 19 -7.16 -27.37 -26.68
C GLY A 19 -5.95 -27.90 -25.90
N VAL A 20 -4.94 -28.45 -26.58
CA VAL A 20 -3.71 -28.93 -25.91
C VAL A 20 -2.78 -27.77 -25.55
N LEU A 21 -2.72 -26.72 -26.36
CA LEU A 21 -1.88 -25.54 -26.05
C LEU A 21 -2.35 -24.79 -24.79
N THR A 22 -3.64 -24.79 -24.47
CA THR A 22 -4.15 -24.20 -23.22
C THR A 22 -3.93 -25.07 -21.99
N GLN A 23 -3.63 -26.36 -22.15
CA GLN A 23 -3.31 -27.27 -21.04
C GLN A 23 -1.81 -27.43 -20.77
N VAL A 24 -0.95 -27.05 -21.72
CA VAL A 24 0.51 -27.15 -21.60
C VAL A 24 1.17 -25.84 -21.20
N LEU A 25 0.52 -24.69 -21.45
CA LEU A 25 0.92 -23.42 -20.85
C LEU A 25 0.24 -23.28 -19.49
N PRO A 26 0.96 -23.38 -18.36
CA PRO A 26 0.40 -22.96 -17.09
C PRO A 26 0.10 -21.47 -17.20
N GLY A 27 -1.16 -21.12 -17.47
CA GLY A 27 -1.70 -19.77 -17.44
C GLY A 27 -1.68 -19.13 -16.05
N ASN A 28 -0.98 -19.74 -15.09
CA ASN A 28 -0.50 -19.05 -13.92
C ASN A 28 0.63 -18.14 -14.38
N LEU A 29 0.26 -16.93 -14.82
CA LEU A 29 1.08 -15.76 -14.54
C LEU A 29 1.29 -15.77 -13.03
N ALA A 30 2.37 -16.43 -12.60
CA ALA A 30 2.82 -16.45 -11.24
C ALA A 30 3.31 -15.05 -10.94
N PHE A 31 2.38 -14.13 -10.70
CA PHE A 31 2.65 -12.97 -9.88
C PHE A 31 3.20 -13.54 -8.58
N ALA A 32 4.46 -13.26 -8.31
CA ALA A 32 5.07 -13.54 -7.02
C ALA A 32 4.33 -12.71 -5.98
N ALA A 33 3.16 -13.17 -5.55
CA ALA A 33 2.50 -12.67 -4.37
C ALA A 33 3.37 -13.14 -3.20
N PRO A 34 4.01 -12.23 -2.45
CA PRO A 34 4.72 -12.65 -1.25
C PRO A 34 3.71 -13.40 -0.37
N PRO A 35 4.11 -14.52 0.27
CA PRO A 35 3.21 -15.19 1.19
C PRO A 35 2.76 -14.16 2.22
N LEU A 36 1.46 -13.86 2.23
CA LEU A 36 0.84 -13.15 3.35
C LEU A 36 0.92 -14.14 4.52
N ALA A 37 2.05 -14.11 5.25
CA ALA A 37 2.14 -14.70 6.59
C ALA A 37 0.86 -14.34 7.33
N ALA A 38 0.18 -15.32 7.94
CA ALA A 38 -1.18 -15.22 8.49
C ALA A 38 -1.50 -13.82 9.03
N ALA A 39 -1.98 -12.95 8.14
CA ALA A 39 -1.89 -11.53 8.38
C ALA A 39 -3.13 -11.13 9.17
N VAL A 40 -2.95 -10.47 10.32
CA VAL A 40 -4.07 -10.07 11.17
C VAL A 40 -4.88 -9.02 10.42
N ALA A 41 -6.18 -9.25 10.24
CA ALA A 41 -7.03 -8.32 9.50
C ALA A 41 -7.06 -6.95 10.21
N PRO A 42 -6.81 -5.83 9.51
CA PRO A 42 -6.84 -4.50 10.11
C PRO A 42 -8.19 -4.21 10.77
N SER A 43 -8.16 -3.57 11.94
CA SER A 43 -9.38 -3.13 12.62
C SER A 43 -10.03 -1.94 11.90
N ALA A 44 -11.31 -1.68 12.21
CA ALA A 44 -12.03 -0.55 11.64
C ALA A 44 -11.41 0.80 12.03
N SER A 45 -10.99 0.93 13.29
CA SER A 45 -10.33 2.13 13.83
C SER A 45 -8.98 2.38 13.15
N PHE A 46 -8.19 1.32 12.91
CA PHE A 46 -6.97 1.44 12.10
C PHE A 46 -7.25 1.99 10.71
N ARG A 47 -8.26 1.45 10.01
CA ARG A 47 -8.63 1.94 8.66
C ARG A 47 -9.05 3.40 8.69
N ALA A 48 -9.90 3.80 9.64
CA ALA A 48 -10.36 5.17 9.79
C ALA A 48 -9.20 6.14 10.02
N ILE A 49 -8.32 5.83 11.00
CA ILE A 49 -7.13 6.62 11.27
C ILE A 49 -6.22 6.69 10.05
N SER A 50 -6.03 5.58 9.34
CA SER A 50 -5.17 5.55 8.15
C SER A 50 -5.67 6.49 7.06
N VAL A 51 -6.98 6.54 6.81
CA VAL A 51 -7.58 7.52 5.89
C VAL A 51 -7.32 8.95 6.40
N THR A 52 -7.56 9.22 7.68
CA THR A 52 -7.34 10.55 8.27
C THR A 52 -5.89 11.02 8.20
N LEU A 53 -4.92 10.16 8.53
CA LEU A 53 -3.49 10.51 8.56
C LEU A 53 -2.88 10.67 7.16
N THR A 54 -3.33 9.88 6.21
CA THR A 54 -2.80 9.90 4.83
C THR A 54 -3.52 10.90 3.95
N GLY A 55 -4.77 11.25 4.26
CA GLY A 55 -5.64 12.05 3.40
C GLY A 55 -6.02 11.35 2.09
N LEU A 56 -5.77 10.04 1.98
CA LEU A 56 -6.12 9.23 0.82
C LEU A 56 -7.47 8.57 1.06
N GLU A 57 -8.35 8.57 0.06
CA GLU A 57 -9.64 7.87 0.14
C GLU A 57 -9.44 6.36 0.35
N GLN A 58 -8.43 5.79 -0.29
CA GLN A 58 -8.09 4.37 -0.21
C GLN A 58 -6.57 4.19 -0.07
N PRO A 59 -6.06 4.09 1.16
CA PRO A 59 -4.66 3.75 1.40
C PRO A 59 -4.30 2.36 0.84
N ASP A 60 -3.03 2.16 0.48
CA ASP A 60 -2.55 0.87 -0.07
C ASP A 60 -2.86 -0.29 0.90
N THR A 61 -3.57 -1.29 0.39
CA THR A 61 -4.08 -2.40 1.22
C THR A 61 -2.97 -3.33 1.70
N LEU A 62 -1.90 -3.53 0.92
CA LEU A 62 -0.78 -4.39 1.32
C LEU A 62 0.09 -3.70 2.37
N LEU A 63 0.32 -2.40 2.24
CA LEU A 63 0.98 -1.59 3.25
C LEU A 63 0.15 -1.60 4.54
N ALA A 64 -1.15 -1.33 4.45
CA ALA A 64 -2.07 -1.39 5.60
C ALA A 64 -1.94 -2.72 6.35
N GLN A 65 -1.96 -3.84 5.62
CA GLN A 65 -1.87 -5.17 6.18
C GLN A 65 -0.55 -5.42 6.90
N ARG A 66 0.58 -5.02 6.30
CA ARG A 66 1.92 -5.18 6.90
C ARG A 66 2.11 -4.30 8.12
N LEU A 67 1.68 -3.04 8.04
CA LEU A 67 1.77 -2.10 9.14
C LEU A 67 0.92 -2.56 10.32
N TYR A 68 -0.33 -2.95 10.09
CA TYR A 68 -1.20 -3.44 11.15
C TYR A 68 -0.67 -4.73 11.78
N SER A 69 -0.19 -5.67 10.98
CA SER A 69 0.40 -6.92 11.51
C SER A 69 1.60 -6.62 12.40
N TRP A 70 2.50 -5.74 11.96
CA TRP A 70 3.65 -5.33 12.77
C TRP A 70 3.22 -4.64 14.07
N LEU A 71 2.26 -3.71 14.00
CA LEU A 71 1.73 -3.04 15.19
C LEU A 71 1.07 -4.03 16.15
N HIS A 72 0.33 -5.01 15.66
CA HIS A 72 -0.35 -6.00 16.49
C HIS A 72 0.63 -6.87 17.27
N GLU A 73 1.80 -7.17 16.69
CA GLU A 73 2.86 -7.92 17.35
C GLU A 73 3.63 -7.11 18.40
N HIS A 74 3.74 -5.79 18.23
CA HIS A 74 4.66 -4.94 18.99
C HIS A 74 3.99 -3.93 19.94
N VAL A 75 2.70 -3.66 19.76
CA VAL A 75 1.93 -2.68 20.54
C VAL A 75 0.92 -3.41 21.42
N PRO A 76 1.13 -3.43 22.76
CA PRO A 76 0.16 -3.99 23.68
C PRO A 76 -1.17 -3.23 23.62
N GLN A 77 -2.29 -3.97 23.64
CA GLN A 77 -3.64 -3.38 23.62
C GLN A 77 -3.89 -2.46 22.42
N LEU A 78 -3.30 -2.79 21.26
CA LEU A 78 -3.34 -1.98 20.04
C LEU A 78 -4.72 -1.39 19.73
N ASP A 79 -5.77 -2.23 19.66
CA ASP A 79 -7.09 -1.76 19.24
C ASP A 79 -7.67 -0.72 20.22
N SER A 80 -7.45 -0.86 21.53
CA SER A 80 -7.86 0.13 22.52
C SER A 80 -7.09 1.45 22.37
N GLN A 81 -5.79 1.38 22.04
CA GLN A 81 -4.99 2.57 21.78
C GLN A 81 -5.40 3.26 20.47
N LEU A 82 -5.75 2.48 19.44
CA LEU A 82 -6.28 2.99 18.18
C LEU A 82 -7.63 3.68 18.41
N ASP A 83 -8.54 3.11 19.19
CA ASP A 83 -9.81 3.75 19.52
C ASP A 83 -9.58 5.08 20.24
N THR A 84 -8.68 5.09 21.24
CA THR A 84 -8.31 6.30 21.99
C THR A 84 -7.72 7.37 21.07
N LEU A 85 -6.80 6.99 20.17
CA LEU A 85 -6.19 7.90 19.20
C LEU A 85 -7.23 8.44 18.23
N SER A 86 -8.14 7.59 17.74
CA SER A 86 -9.23 7.99 16.85
C SER A 86 -10.12 9.03 17.50
N THR A 87 -10.54 8.81 18.75
CA THR A 87 -11.35 9.78 19.50
C THR A 87 -10.61 11.10 19.70
N LEU A 88 -9.32 11.07 20.04
CA LEU A 88 -8.51 12.27 20.22
C LEU A 88 -8.42 13.11 18.93
N LEU A 89 -8.18 12.45 17.79
CA LEU A 89 -8.12 13.13 16.49
C LEU A 89 -9.49 13.73 16.09
N GLN A 90 -10.59 13.04 16.41
CA GLN A 90 -11.95 13.53 16.15
C GLN A 90 -12.34 14.73 17.03
N GLN A 91 -11.85 14.78 18.27
CA GLN A 91 -12.12 15.89 19.20
C GLN A 91 -11.35 17.17 18.83
N GLN A 92 -10.25 17.04 18.09
CA GLN A 92 -9.38 18.16 17.73
C GLN A 92 -9.19 18.26 16.20
N PRO A 93 -10.27 18.42 15.41
CA PRO A 93 -10.21 18.36 13.95
C PRO A 93 -9.39 19.50 13.33
N ALA A 94 -9.22 20.61 14.05
CA ALA A 94 -8.40 21.75 13.62
C ALA A 94 -6.90 21.59 13.97
N ALA A 95 -6.54 20.62 14.81
CA ALA A 95 -5.15 20.40 15.20
C ALA A 95 -4.38 19.76 14.03
N ASN A 96 -3.42 20.49 13.48
CA ASN A 96 -2.53 20.02 12.42
C ASN A 96 -1.08 20.39 12.73
N GLY A 97 -0.14 19.78 12.00
CA GLY A 97 1.29 20.10 12.08
C GLY A 97 1.82 20.13 13.53
N SER A 98 2.41 21.27 13.91
CA SER A 98 3.01 21.46 15.24
C SER A 98 1.99 21.40 16.38
N THR A 99 0.77 21.88 16.18
CA THR A 99 -0.29 21.83 17.19
C THR A 99 -0.68 20.40 17.52
N LEU A 100 -0.82 19.55 16.49
CA LEU A 100 -1.10 18.12 16.67
C LEU A 100 0.06 17.40 17.36
N LEU A 101 1.30 17.69 16.98
CA LEU A 101 2.48 17.13 17.65
C LEU A 101 2.56 17.53 19.12
N THR A 102 2.18 18.76 19.44
CA THR A 102 2.17 19.27 20.83
C THR A 102 1.06 18.58 21.63
N LEU A 103 -0.13 18.44 21.04
CA LEU A 103 -1.25 17.70 21.61
C LEU A 103 -0.87 16.25 21.91
N LEU A 104 -0.21 15.55 20.99
CA LEU A 104 0.22 14.16 21.19
C LEU A 104 1.36 14.04 22.20
N SER A 105 2.22 15.06 22.30
CA SER A 105 3.30 15.08 23.29
C SER A 105 2.79 15.25 24.72
N SER A 106 1.57 15.77 24.93
CA SER A 106 0.93 15.84 26.24
C SER A 106 0.16 14.57 26.64
N GLN A 107 0.02 13.62 25.71
CA GLN A 107 -0.63 12.33 25.96
C GLN A 107 0.33 11.30 26.55
N PRO A 108 -0.17 10.17 27.07
CA PRO A 108 0.67 9.06 27.48
C PRO A 108 1.66 8.65 26.38
N LYS A 109 2.90 8.37 26.77
CA LYS A 109 4.00 8.04 25.84
C LYS A 109 3.62 6.96 24.82
N ALA A 110 2.89 5.92 25.24
CA ALA A 110 2.46 4.84 24.36
C ALA A 110 1.56 5.33 23.19
N LEU A 111 0.69 6.32 23.45
CA LEU A 111 -0.20 6.87 22.41
C LEU A 111 0.60 7.72 21.40
N ASN A 112 1.56 8.50 21.89
CA ASN A 112 2.48 9.25 21.03
C ASN A 112 3.34 8.29 20.19
N ASP A 113 3.92 7.26 20.81
CA ASP A 113 4.73 6.26 20.12
C ASP A 113 3.91 5.52 19.04
N LEU A 114 2.65 5.16 19.31
CA LEU A 114 1.73 4.58 18.32
C LEU A 114 1.49 5.53 17.15
N TYR A 115 1.21 6.81 17.42
CA TYR A 115 1.04 7.81 16.36
C TYR A 115 2.29 7.93 15.49
N GLN A 116 3.48 8.00 16.10
CA GLN A 116 4.75 8.08 15.37
C GLN A 116 4.97 6.83 14.52
N ALA A 117 4.66 5.64 15.04
CA ALA A 117 4.77 4.39 14.30
C ALA A 117 3.80 4.35 13.10
N LEU A 118 2.57 4.83 13.25
CA LEU A 118 1.60 4.95 12.16
C LEU A 118 2.08 5.90 11.07
N VAL A 119 2.50 7.11 11.45
CA VAL A 119 2.99 8.11 10.48
C VAL A 119 4.25 7.61 9.77
N SER A 120 5.20 7.04 10.51
CA SER A 120 6.43 6.45 9.94
C SER A 120 6.10 5.29 8.98
N GLY A 121 5.22 4.38 9.38
CA GLY A 121 4.81 3.26 8.53
C GLY A 121 4.17 3.71 7.22
N TRP A 122 3.28 4.70 7.27
CA TRP A 122 2.59 5.22 6.09
C TRP A 122 3.47 6.05 5.17
N TYR A 123 4.21 7.02 5.73
CA TYR A 123 4.96 7.98 4.94
C TYR A 123 6.37 7.54 4.60
N LEU A 124 7.03 6.76 5.46
CA LEU A 124 8.41 6.32 5.27
C LEU A 124 8.51 4.83 4.92
N GLY A 125 7.46 4.04 5.15
CA GLY A 125 7.48 2.59 4.91
C GLY A 125 8.37 1.82 5.87
N VAL A 126 8.73 2.43 7.01
CA VAL A 126 9.60 1.82 8.03
C VAL A 126 8.94 1.84 9.41
N VAL A 127 9.22 0.80 10.18
CA VAL A 127 8.68 0.58 11.53
C VAL A 127 9.77 0.07 12.47
N GLY A 128 9.55 0.21 13.77
CA GLY A 128 10.49 -0.24 14.80
C GLY A 128 11.59 0.76 15.15
N PRO A 129 12.36 0.46 16.20
CA PRO A 129 13.32 1.40 16.77
C PRO A 129 14.58 1.56 15.91
N LEU A 130 15.17 2.75 15.99
CA LEU A 130 16.53 3.00 15.51
C LEU A 130 17.55 2.25 16.39
N PRO A 131 18.72 1.88 15.86
CA PRO A 131 19.24 2.19 14.51
C PRO A 131 18.87 1.16 13.43
N ARG A 132 18.08 0.14 13.74
CA ARG A 132 17.74 -0.95 12.80
C ARG A 132 16.22 -1.06 12.61
N PRO A 133 15.58 -0.07 11.96
CA PRO A 133 14.17 -0.17 11.65
C PRO A 133 13.93 -1.22 10.56
N GLN A 134 12.74 -1.81 10.57
CA GLN A 134 12.29 -2.76 9.56
C GLN A 134 11.59 -2.02 8.42
N CYS A 135 12.00 -2.30 7.18
CA CYS A 135 11.31 -1.82 5.99
C CYS A 135 10.11 -2.72 5.67
N ILE A 136 8.90 -2.14 5.67
CA ILE A 136 7.65 -2.84 5.34
C ILE A 136 7.12 -2.47 3.95
N ALA A 137 7.51 -1.30 3.42
CA ALA A 137 7.16 -0.81 2.10
C ALA A 137 8.22 0.17 1.59
N PHE A 138 8.33 0.30 0.26
CA PHE A 138 9.21 1.28 -0.37
C PHE A 138 8.48 2.06 -1.45
N GLU A 139 8.04 1.39 -2.52
CA GLU A 139 7.44 2.05 -3.69
C GLU A 139 6.09 2.73 -3.36
N ASN A 140 5.20 2.04 -2.63
CA ASN A 140 3.82 2.47 -2.42
C ASN A 140 3.61 3.34 -1.17
N ILE A 141 4.67 3.92 -0.60
CA ILE A 141 4.55 4.79 0.58
C ILE A 141 3.88 6.13 0.21
N VAL A 142 3.18 6.72 1.17
CA VAL A 142 2.36 7.92 0.95
C VAL A 142 3.20 9.10 0.45
N SER A 143 4.43 9.25 0.95
CA SER A 143 5.34 10.32 0.51
C SER A 143 5.58 10.29 -0.99
N TYR A 144 5.88 9.12 -1.55
CA TYR A 144 6.11 8.97 -2.99
C TYR A 144 4.84 9.12 -3.80
N GLN A 145 3.71 8.59 -3.32
CA GLN A 145 2.43 8.80 -3.98
C GLN A 145 2.10 10.30 -4.12
N ARG A 146 2.44 11.11 -3.10
CA ARG A 146 2.13 12.55 -3.08
C ARG A 146 2.92 13.38 -4.09
N VAL A 147 4.09 12.90 -4.51
CA VAL A 147 4.99 13.59 -5.45
C VAL A 147 5.18 12.84 -6.77
N ARG A 148 4.43 11.76 -7.00
CA ARG A 148 4.62 10.83 -8.13
C ARG A 148 4.59 11.50 -9.51
N ASP A 149 3.84 12.59 -9.64
CA ASP A 149 3.73 13.35 -10.90
C ASP A 149 5.07 14.02 -11.30
N TRP A 150 6.00 14.20 -10.36
CA TRP A 150 7.25 14.92 -10.56
C TRP A 150 8.50 14.16 -10.10
N LEU A 151 8.36 13.22 -9.17
CA LEU A 151 9.46 12.47 -8.60
C LEU A 151 9.08 11.00 -8.47
N LEU A 152 9.90 10.13 -9.05
CA LEU A 152 9.83 8.68 -8.85
C LEU A 152 10.66 8.27 -7.62
N PRO A 153 10.31 7.14 -6.99
CA PRO A 153 11.15 6.55 -5.95
C PRO A 153 12.60 6.34 -6.45
N PRO A 154 13.62 6.52 -5.59
CA PRO A 154 15.00 6.19 -5.94
C PRO A 154 15.12 4.75 -6.46
N SER A 155 16.03 4.53 -7.40
CA SER A 155 16.21 3.25 -8.14
C SER A 155 15.15 2.95 -9.22
N TYR A 156 14.13 3.80 -9.39
CA TYR A 156 13.16 3.69 -10.48
C TYR A 156 13.44 4.76 -11.53
N ALA A 157 13.69 4.33 -12.76
CA ALA A 157 13.99 5.24 -13.85
C ALA A 157 12.68 5.84 -14.42
N PRO A 158 12.62 7.16 -14.63
CA PRO A 158 11.60 7.76 -15.49
C PRO A 158 11.79 7.23 -16.90
N GLY A 159 10.70 6.96 -17.62
CA GLY A 159 10.78 6.44 -18.99
C GLY A 159 11.54 7.34 -19.96
N GLN A 160 11.58 8.65 -19.71
CA GLN A 160 12.30 9.63 -20.53
C GLN A 160 13.58 10.13 -19.82
N PRO A 161 14.77 9.96 -20.43
CA PRO A 161 16.00 10.58 -19.94
C PRO A 161 15.89 12.11 -19.89
N ASN A 162 16.62 12.76 -18.97
CA ASN A 162 16.65 14.21 -18.78
C ASN A 162 15.32 14.88 -18.40
N PHE A 163 14.31 14.13 -17.91
CA PHE A 163 13.03 14.72 -17.49
C PHE A 163 13.18 15.89 -16.49
N TRP A 164 14.22 15.85 -15.65
CA TRP A 164 14.51 16.84 -14.60
C TRP A 164 14.90 18.22 -15.14
N THR A 165 15.21 18.38 -16.43
CA THR A 165 15.54 19.70 -17.00
C THR A 165 14.31 20.58 -17.18
N GLN A 166 13.11 19.98 -17.19
CA GLN A 166 11.85 20.71 -17.25
C GLN A 166 11.33 20.97 -15.84
N PRO A 167 11.07 22.22 -15.44
CA PRO A 167 10.52 22.49 -14.13
C PRO A 167 9.12 21.87 -14.00
N PRO A 168 8.76 21.35 -12.81
CA PRO A 168 7.43 20.80 -12.58
C PRO A 168 6.36 21.86 -12.84
N ALA A 169 5.31 21.50 -13.56
CA ALA A 169 4.18 22.40 -13.81
C ALA A 169 3.56 22.81 -12.47
N ARG A 170 3.44 24.12 -12.23
CA ARG A 170 2.75 24.63 -11.03
C ARG A 170 1.28 24.23 -11.16
N ARG A 171 0.81 23.34 -10.29
CA ARG A 171 -0.62 23.03 -10.19
C ARG A 171 -1.33 24.32 -9.77
N ALA A 172 -2.19 24.87 -10.62
CA ALA A 172 -3.08 25.94 -10.20
C ALA A 172 -4.00 25.35 -9.13
N HIS A 173 -3.99 25.93 -7.93
CA HIS A 173 -4.98 25.59 -6.91
C HIS A 173 -6.34 26.04 -7.46
N VAL A 174 -7.21 25.07 -7.76
CA VAL A 174 -8.65 25.30 -8.01
C VAL A 174 -9.38 25.02 -6.71
#